data_AF-A0A972NKN7-F1
#
_entry.id   AF-A0A972NKN7-F1
#
_cell.length_a   1.000
_cell.length_b   1.000
_cell.length_c   1.000
_cell.angle_alpha   90.00
_cell.angle_beta   90.00
_cell.angle_gamma   90.00
#
_symmetry.space_group_name_H-M   'P 1'
#
loop_
_entity.id
_entity.type
_entity.pdbx_description
1 polymer ?
#
loop_
_entity_poly.entity_id
_entity_poly.type
_entity_poly.pdbx_seq_one_letter_code
_entity_poly.pdbx_strand_id
1 'polypeptide(L)'
;MKNLLVSLDQAGDFDEIIDVRTPLEFAEDHIPGALNAPVLSNEERVLVGTTYKQISPFEGTRIGAALVARNIAHHLETTFADRPRNWRPLIYCWRGGKRSGSVTTLFNMIGWQARQLDGGYKGYRRATLDTLESLPKTFKYIALVGPTGSGKTRLLAALNQAGAQTLDLEALAAHRGSLLGAWAGVAQPSQKRFDTLLVCALRAFDPKRPVFVEAESRRIGSIALPLALLETFHQGACVEVLSSHEDRAAFLLHDYAHLFDDPESLKAQLQKMIGLHSRERVTGWQHLVDENGRAELAGELIERHYDPAYARSSHQHFVQLPRALQIHFRPNDADVVEQAKALLAQLDNSALAVV
;
A
#
# COMPACT_ATOMS: atom_id res chain seq x y z
N MET A 1 24.12 25.31 13.81
CA MET A 1 23.41 24.18 13.17
C MET A 1 22.00 23.95 13.70
N LYS A 2 21.70 24.08 15.00
CA LYS A 2 20.30 23.94 15.51
C LYS A 2 19.30 24.85 14.77
N ASN A 3 19.71 26.04 14.36
CA ASN A 3 18.88 26.99 13.63
C ASN A 3 18.50 26.57 12.19
N LEU A 4 19.02 25.43 11.70
CA LEU A 4 18.70 24.88 10.38
C LEU A 4 17.75 23.68 10.44
N LEU A 5 17.34 23.27 11.65
CA LEU A 5 16.39 22.20 11.84
C LEU A 5 14.96 22.72 11.66
N VAL A 6 14.12 21.92 11.03
CA VAL A 6 12.67 22.16 10.91
C VAL A 6 11.90 20.89 11.26
N SER A 7 10.71 21.06 11.81
CA SER A 7 9.82 19.96 12.14
C SER A 7 9.05 19.46 10.92
N LEU A 8 8.46 18.28 11.02
CA LEU A 8 7.79 17.61 9.90
C LEU A 8 6.54 18.34 9.41
N ASP A 9 5.84 19.04 10.29
CA ASP A 9 4.66 19.86 9.96
C ASP A 9 4.98 21.01 9.01
N GLN A 10 6.23 21.47 8.97
CA GLN A 10 6.71 22.53 8.08
C GLN A 10 7.23 21.98 6.75
N ALA A 11 7.12 20.67 6.48
CA ALA A 11 7.69 20.07 5.28
C ALA A 11 7.10 20.63 3.96
N GLY A 12 5.85 21.09 4.00
CA GLY A 12 5.18 21.72 2.86
C GLY A 12 5.66 23.14 2.52
N ASP A 13 6.49 23.76 3.36
CA ASP A 13 7.01 25.13 3.16
C ASP A 13 8.27 25.18 2.27
N PHE A 14 8.66 24.05 1.69
CA PHE A 14 9.91 23.87 0.94
C PHE A 14 9.65 23.47 -0.50
N ASP A 15 10.55 23.89 -1.40
CA ASP A 15 10.38 23.69 -2.84
C ASP A 15 10.58 22.22 -3.24
N GLU A 16 11.45 21.51 -2.52
CA GLU A 16 11.80 20.12 -2.82
C GLU A 16 12.24 19.39 -1.54
N ILE A 17 11.77 18.17 -1.34
CA ILE A 17 12.20 17.29 -0.24
C ILE A 17 13.28 16.36 -0.79
N ILE A 18 14.43 16.28 -0.12
CA ILE A 18 15.59 15.51 -0.57
C ILE A 18 15.91 14.42 0.44
N ASP A 19 15.79 13.17 0.00
CA ASP A 19 16.23 12.00 0.74
C ASP A 19 17.68 11.67 0.39
N VAL A 20 18.58 11.86 1.35
CA VAL A 20 20.01 11.57 1.15
C VAL A 20 20.43 10.18 1.66
N ARG A 21 19.44 9.32 1.98
CA ARG A 21 19.67 7.90 2.26
C ARG A 21 20.01 7.14 0.97
N THR A 22 20.45 5.89 1.14
CA THR A 22 20.85 5.05 0.00
C THR A 22 19.63 4.69 -0.87
N PRO A 23 19.85 4.26 -2.13
CA PRO A 23 18.76 3.85 -3.01
C PRO A 23 17.88 2.74 -2.43
N LEU A 24 18.45 1.75 -1.72
CA LEU A 24 17.66 0.70 -1.07
C LEU A 24 16.79 1.22 0.06
N GLU A 25 17.31 2.16 0.87
CA GLU A 25 16.51 2.79 1.94
C GLU A 25 15.35 3.61 1.38
N PHE A 26 15.56 4.27 0.23
CA PHE A 26 14.53 5.05 -0.47
C PHE A 26 13.48 4.16 -1.13
N ALA A 27 13.91 3.08 -1.79
CA ALA A 27 13.03 2.10 -2.42
C ALA A 27 12.16 1.35 -1.41
N GLU A 28 12.69 1.09 -0.19
CA GLU A 28 11.92 0.47 0.89
C GLU A 28 10.71 1.33 1.29
N ASP A 29 10.92 2.63 1.52
CA ASP A 29 9.90 3.66 1.72
C ASP A 29 10.57 5.04 1.83
N HIS A 30 9.84 6.11 1.50
CA HIS A 30 10.32 7.50 1.56
C HIS A 30 9.16 8.47 1.78
N ILE A 31 9.47 9.70 2.20
CA ILE A 31 8.46 10.76 2.31
C ILE A 31 7.88 11.04 0.92
N PRO A 32 6.54 11.05 0.74
CA PRO A 32 5.91 11.31 -0.56
C PRO A 32 6.44 12.60 -1.22
N GLY A 33 6.76 12.52 -2.50
CA GLY A 33 7.32 13.64 -3.27
C GLY A 33 8.82 13.88 -3.07
N ALA A 34 9.51 13.10 -2.22
CA ALA A 34 10.94 13.25 -2.04
C ALA A 34 11.76 12.78 -3.26
N LEU A 35 12.79 13.55 -3.63
CA LEU A 35 13.83 13.16 -4.58
C LEU A 35 14.95 12.43 -3.85
N ASN A 36 15.41 11.29 -4.37
CA ASN A 36 16.58 10.60 -3.82
C ASN A 36 17.89 11.19 -4.37
N ALA A 37 18.74 11.72 -3.48
CA ALA A 37 20.09 12.20 -3.78
C ALA A 37 21.08 11.57 -2.77
N PRO A 38 21.41 10.29 -2.95
CA PRO A 38 22.14 9.50 -1.96
C PRO A 38 23.56 10.03 -1.74
N VAL A 39 23.89 10.42 -0.51
CA VAL A 39 25.29 10.78 -0.17
C VAL A 39 26.17 9.58 0.13
N LEU A 40 25.60 8.38 0.11
CA LEU A 40 26.31 7.10 0.13
C LEU A 40 25.55 6.11 -0.76
N SER A 41 26.27 5.31 -1.54
CA SER A 41 25.71 4.09 -2.16
C SER A 41 25.33 3.05 -1.10
N ASN A 42 24.66 1.96 -1.52
CA ASN A 42 24.34 0.86 -0.61
C ASN A 42 25.63 0.22 -0.05
N GLU A 43 26.61 0.00 -0.92
CA GLU A 43 27.91 -0.60 -0.62
C GLU A 43 28.74 0.33 0.26
N GLU A 44 28.79 1.62 -0.07
CA GLU A 44 29.48 2.64 0.73
C GLU A 44 28.88 2.74 2.14
N ARG A 45 27.55 2.66 2.26
CA ARG A 45 26.88 2.62 3.57
C ARG A 45 27.28 1.38 4.36
N VAL A 46 27.33 0.21 3.73
CA VAL A 46 27.75 -1.04 4.38
C VAL A 46 29.20 -0.93 4.86
N LEU A 47 30.10 -0.42 4.02
CA LEU A 47 31.50 -0.16 4.37
C LEU A 47 31.60 0.76 5.61
N VAL A 48 30.99 1.95 5.53
CA VAL A 48 31.01 2.94 6.63
C VAL A 48 30.44 2.36 7.92
N GLY A 49 29.31 1.67 7.84
CA GLY A 49 28.66 1.04 8.99
C GLY A 49 29.50 -0.08 9.61
N THR A 50 30.16 -0.89 8.77
CA THR A 50 31.02 -1.99 9.20
C THR A 50 32.28 -1.46 9.87
N THR A 51 32.99 -0.51 9.25
CA THR A 51 34.16 0.16 9.85
C THR A 51 33.80 0.84 11.17
N TYR A 52 32.66 1.53 11.24
CA TYR A 52 32.20 2.20 12.47
C TYR A 52 32.04 1.21 13.63
N LYS A 53 31.49 0.02 13.35
CA LYS A 53 31.20 -0.99 14.38
C LYS A 53 32.40 -1.89 14.70
N GLN A 54 33.17 -2.29 13.70
CA GLN A 54 34.22 -3.30 13.83
C GLN A 54 35.62 -2.71 14.07
N ILE A 55 35.89 -1.48 13.60
CA ILE A 55 37.19 -0.83 13.76
C ILE A 55 37.08 0.27 14.81
N SER A 56 36.44 1.39 14.49
CA SER A 56 36.13 2.43 15.46
C SER A 56 35.12 3.45 14.91
N PRO A 57 34.38 4.15 15.81
CA PRO A 57 33.51 5.25 15.42
C PRO A 57 34.23 6.37 14.65
N PHE A 58 35.49 6.66 15.01
CA PHE A 58 36.29 7.69 14.35
C PHE A 58 36.63 7.29 12.91
N GLU A 59 37.15 6.08 12.69
CA GLU A 59 37.52 5.60 11.35
C GLU A 59 36.31 5.51 10.42
N GLY A 60 35.19 4.97 10.91
CA GLY A 60 33.94 4.95 10.14
C GLY A 60 33.46 6.37 9.79
N THR A 61 33.57 7.31 10.72
CA THR A 61 33.21 8.72 10.46
C THR A 61 34.16 9.37 9.45
N ARG A 62 35.47 9.11 9.54
CA ARG A 62 36.51 9.67 8.65
C ARG A 62 36.30 9.23 7.21
N ILE A 63 36.12 7.91 6.99
CA ILE A 63 35.83 7.35 5.66
C ILE A 63 34.48 7.88 5.15
N GLY A 64 33.45 7.84 5.99
CA GLY A 64 32.12 8.32 5.61
C GLY A 64 32.11 9.79 5.21
N ALA A 65 32.86 10.66 5.90
CA ALA A 65 32.95 12.08 5.56
C ALA A 65 33.58 12.31 4.18
N ALA A 66 34.62 11.55 3.82
CA ALA A 66 35.25 11.65 2.50
C ALA A 66 34.30 11.22 1.37
N LEU A 67 33.59 10.10 1.56
CA LEU A 67 32.61 9.61 0.57
C LEU A 67 31.43 10.57 0.42
N VAL A 68 30.85 11.02 1.53
CA VAL A 68 29.76 12.01 1.53
C VAL A 68 30.18 13.29 0.82
N ALA A 69 31.38 13.82 1.07
CA ALA A 69 31.85 15.03 0.40
C ALA A 69 31.95 14.86 -1.12
N ARG A 70 32.47 13.71 -1.60
CA ARG A 70 32.54 13.40 -3.03
C ARG A 70 31.16 13.30 -3.68
N ASN A 71 30.23 12.61 -3.02
CA ASN A 71 28.88 12.43 -3.54
C ASN A 71 28.08 13.74 -3.53
N ILE A 72 28.29 14.61 -2.54
CA ILE A 72 27.72 15.96 -2.57
C ILE A 72 28.26 16.76 -3.75
N ALA A 73 29.57 16.74 -3.99
CA ALA A 73 30.17 17.43 -5.15
C ALA A 73 29.55 16.95 -6.46
N HIS A 74 29.41 15.62 -6.63
CA HIS A 74 28.76 15.04 -7.80
C HIS A 74 27.32 15.56 -7.98
N HIS A 75 26.52 15.62 -6.91
CA HIS A 75 25.15 16.12 -6.99
C HIS A 75 25.07 17.62 -7.32
N LEU A 76 26.03 18.43 -6.85
CA LEU A 76 26.11 19.85 -7.21
C LEU A 76 26.40 20.04 -8.70
N GLU A 77 27.22 19.18 -9.28
CA GLU A 77 27.59 19.20 -10.70
C GLU A 77 26.49 18.60 -11.60
N THR A 78 25.56 17.83 -11.05
CA THR A 78 24.55 17.09 -11.80
C THR A 78 23.12 17.40 -11.32
N THR A 79 22.61 16.67 -10.33
CA THR A 79 21.22 16.72 -9.85
C THR A 79 20.73 18.13 -9.52
N PHE A 80 21.61 18.98 -8.99
CA PHE A 80 21.26 20.32 -8.50
C PHE A 80 21.91 21.46 -9.28
N ALA A 81 22.58 21.18 -10.39
CA ALA A 81 23.34 22.19 -11.16
C ALA A 81 22.48 23.38 -11.59
N ASP A 82 21.21 23.13 -11.93
CA ASP A 82 20.28 24.14 -12.45
C ASP A 82 19.37 24.75 -11.36
N ARG A 83 19.58 24.45 -10.07
CA ARG A 83 18.72 24.97 -9.00
C ARG A 83 18.97 26.46 -8.78
N PRO A 84 17.92 27.31 -8.76
CA PRO A 84 18.08 28.76 -8.66
C PRO A 84 18.58 29.18 -7.28
N ARG A 85 19.12 30.40 -7.17
CA ARG A 85 19.69 30.93 -5.92
C ARG A 85 18.70 30.96 -4.75
N ASN A 86 17.42 31.18 -5.02
CA ASN A 86 16.37 31.25 -3.99
C ASN A 86 15.78 29.88 -3.62
N TRP A 87 16.32 28.78 -4.13
CA TRP A 87 15.84 27.43 -3.85
C TRP A 87 15.95 27.06 -2.37
N ARG A 88 14.89 26.44 -1.86
CA ARG A 88 14.68 26.05 -0.45
C ARG A 88 14.45 24.53 -0.35
N PRO A 89 15.52 23.72 -0.33
CA PRO A 89 15.37 22.29 -0.13
C PRO A 89 15.21 21.89 1.34
N LEU A 90 14.36 20.90 1.60
CA LEU A 90 14.29 20.20 2.87
C LEU A 90 15.02 18.87 2.77
N ILE A 91 16.12 18.73 3.51
CA ILE A 91 17.01 17.57 3.41
C ILE A 91 16.82 16.66 4.62
N TYR A 92 16.69 15.36 4.38
CA TYR A 92 16.64 14.38 5.45
C TYR A 92 17.51 13.16 5.18
N CYS A 93 17.97 12.54 6.26
CA CYS A 93 18.53 11.20 6.25
C CYS A 93 17.78 10.34 7.28
N TRP A 94 18.29 9.15 7.61
CA TRP A 94 17.59 8.22 8.51
C TRP A 94 17.14 8.82 9.85
N ARG A 95 17.97 9.64 10.51
CA ARG A 95 17.72 10.20 11.85
C ARG A 95 17.85 11.72 11.95
N GLY A 96 17.99 12.42 10.82
CA GLY A 96 18.38 13.83 10.85
C GLY A 96 19.76 14.01 11.51
N GLY A 97 20.73 13.19 11.12
CA GLY A 97 22.08 13.21 11.67
C GLY A 97 23.12 13.85 10.74
N LYS A 98 24.38 13.43 10.88
CA LYS A 98 25.52 13.99 10.15
C LYS A 98 25.36 14.00 8.63
N ARG A 99 24.72 12.97 8.04
CA ARG A 99 24.53 12.85 6.57
C ARG A 99 23.69 13.97 5.99
N SER A 100 22.51 14.24 6.54
CA SER A 100 21.68 15.36 6.07
C SER A 100 22.25 16.70 6.53
N GLY A 101 22.87 16.76 7.72
CA GLY A 101 23.47 17.98 8.23
C GLY A 101 24.66 18.47 7.40
N SER A 102 25.50 17.58 6.86
CA SER A 102 26.62 17.96 5.99
C SER A 102 26.14 18.58 4.68
N VAL A 103 25.13 17.97 4.04
CA VAL A 103 24.52 18.49 2.80
C VAL A 103 23.89 19.86 3.06
N THR A 104 23.09 19.96 4.13
CA THR A 104 22.43 21.21 4.54
C THR A 104 23.45 22.32 4.78
N THR A 105 24.56 21.99 5.44
CA THR A 105 25.63 22.96 5.72
C THR A 105 26.28 23.46 4.43
N LEU A 106 26.67 22.55 3.53
CA LEU A 106 27.33 22.94 2.29
C LEU A 106 26.39 23.75 1.37
N PHE A 107 25.12 23.35 1.28
CA PHE A 107 24.12 24.08 0.48
C PHE A 107 23.91 25.51 0.99
N ASN A 108 23.92 25.72 2.31
CA ASN A 108 23.85 27.07 2.89
C ASN A 108 25.16 27.87 2.66
N MET A 109 26.32 27.22 2.60
CA MET A 109 27.59 27.91 2.25
C MET A 109 27.60 28.41 0.81
N ILE A 110 26.89 27.73 -0.10
CA ILE A 110 26.70 28.16 -1.50
C ILE A 110 25.69 29.32 -1.60
N GLY A 111 24.79 29.45 -0.62
CA GLY A 111 23.78 30.52 -0.55
C GLY A 111 22.34 30.06 -0.76
N TRP A 112 22.08 28.75 -0.87
CA TRP A 112 20.73 28.21 -0.84
C TRP A 112 20.15 28.20 0.57
N GLN A 113 18.82 28.18 0.67
CA GLN A 113 18.11 28.25 1.94
C GLN A 113 17.74 26.84 2.45
N ALA A 114 18.70 25.93 2.44
CA ALA A 114 18.46 24.55 2.82
C ALA A 114 18.12 24.43 4.31
N ARG A 115 17.18 23.53 4.62
CA ARG A 115 16.87 23.11 6.00
C ARG A 115 16.98 21.61 6.13
N GLN A 116 17.16 21.18 7.36
CA GLN A 116 17.27 19.78 7.71
C GLN A 116 16.02 19.34 8.48
N LEU A 117 15.42 18.23 8.05
CA LEU A 117 14.29 17.64 8.79
C LEU A 117 14.78 17.09 10.13
N ASP A 118 14.23 17.61 11.22
CA ASP A 118 14.48 17.10 12.57
C ASP A 118 13.93 15.68 12.73
N GLY A 119 14.69 14.80 13.39
CA GLY A 119 14.38 13.38 13.50
C GLY A 119 14.48 12.56 12.20
N GLY A 120 14.57 13.21 11.04
CA GLY A 120 14.69 12.59 9.72
C GLY A 120 13.57 11.59 9.39
N TYR A 121 13.88 10.60 8.54
CA TYR A 121 12.91 9.56 8.16
C TYR A 121 12.38 8.77 9.36
N LYS A 122 13.19 8.55 10.41
CA LYS A 122 12.71 7.89 11.64
C LYS A 122 11.59 8.69 12.31
N GLY A 123 11.73 10.02 12.37
CA GLY A 123 10.69 10.94 12.86
C GLY A 123 9.42 10.82 12.02
N TYR A 124 9.56 10.90 10.70
CA TYR A 124 8.45 10.68 9.76
C TYR A 124 7.74 9.33 9.99
N ARG A 125 8.50 8.23 10.05
CA ARG A 125 7.96 6.89 10.27
C ARG A 125 7.18 6.78 11.57
N ARG A 126 7.66 7.40 12.65
CA ARG A 126 6.94 7.45 13.92
C ARG A 126 5.62 8.21 13.75
N ALA A 127 5.64 9.36 13.11
CA ALA A 127 4.45 10.16 12.84
C ALA A 127 3.42 9.40 11.97
N THR A 128 3.87 8.63 10.97
CA THR A 128 3.00 7.77 10.16
C THR A 128 2.28 6.72 11.01
N LEU A 129 3.01 6.02 11.88
CA LEU A 129 2.42 5.02 12.77
C LEU A 129 1.44 5.64 13.77
N ASP A 130 1.83 6.75 14.40
CA ASP A 130 0.97 7.48 15.36
C ASP A 130 -0.31 8.01 14.65
N THR A 131 -0.20 8.41 13.37
CA THR A 131 -1.36 8.78 12.54
C THR A 131 -2.29 7.58 12.29
N LEU A 132 -1.74 6.40 12.00
CA LEU A 132 -2.53 5.19 11.74
C LEU A 132 -3.26 4.65 12.98
N GLU A 133 -2.86 5.02 14.19
CA GLU A 133 -3.57 4.65 15.43
C GLU A 133 -4.88 5.42 15.64
N SER A 134 -5.02 6.60 15.01
CA SER A 134 -6.09 7.57 15.27
C SER A 134 -6.88 7.99 14.04
N LEU A 135 -6.22 8.34 12.93
CA LEU A 135 -6.85 8.86 11.72
C LEU A 135 -7.92 7.93 11.13
N PRO A 136 -7.72 6.59 11.04
CA PRO A 136 -8.75 5.70 10.51
C PRO A 136 -10.08 5.79 11.26
N LYS A 137 -10.05 6.05 12.58
CA LYS A 137 -11.23 6.11 13.45
C LYS A 137 -12.08 7.36 13.24
N THR A 138 -11.58 8.33 12.47
CA THR A 138 -12.30 9.59 12.19
C THR A 138 -13.30 9.46 11.04
N PHE A 139 -13.25 8.35 10.30
CA PHE A 139 -14.11 8.09 9.14
C PHE A 139 -15.21 7.08 9.47
N LYS A 140 -16.31 7.20 8.74
CA LYS A 140 -17.34 6.16 8.66
C LYS A 140 -17.08 5.30 7.45
N TYR A 141 -17.04 3.98 7.63
CA TYR A 141 -16.78 3.05 6.53
C TYR A 141 -18.06 2.32 6.10
N ILE A 142 -18.12 2.06 4.81
CA ILE A 142 -19.07 1.13 4.21
C ILE A 142 -18.26 -0.02 3.61
N ALA A 143 -18.29 -1.17 4.27
CA ALA A 143 -17.57 -2.35 3.83
C ALA A 143 -18.33 -3.05 2.70
N LEU A 144 -17.67 -3.22 1.55
CA LEU A 144 -18.12 -4.11 0.49
C LEU A 144 -17.80 -5.55 0.88
N VAL A 145 -18.80 -6.32 1.23
CA VAL A 145 -18.70 -7.73 1.62
C VAL A 145 -19.24 -8.60 0.48
N GLY A 146 -18.66 -9.76 0.26
CA GLY A 146 -19.09 -10.65 -0.81
C GLY A 146 -18.03 -11.71 -1.12
N PRO A 147 -18.44 -12.86 -1.69
CA PRO A 147 -17.53 -13.96 -1.96
C PRO A 147 -16.48 -13.60 -3.02
N THR A 148 -15.41 -14.39 -3.14
CA THR A 148 -14.36 -14.17 -4.15
C THR A 148 -14.96 -14.18 -5.56
N GLY A 149 -14.52 -13.26 -6.43
CA GLY A 149 -15.04 -13.15 -7.80
C GLY A 149 -16.35 -12.37 -7.93
N SER A 150 -16.96 -11.89 -6.84
CA SER A 150 -18.13 -10.98 -6.89
C SER A 150 -17.80 -9.58 -7.44
N GLY A 151 -16.56 -9.31 -7.83
CA GLY A 151 -16.16 -8.04 -8.43
C GLY A 151 -16.13 -6.84 -7.48
N LYS A 152 -15.98 -7.05 -6.17
CA LYS A 152 -15.90 -5.97 -5.16
C LYS A 152 -14.90 -4.87 -5.53
N THR A 153 -13.70 -5.24 -5.97
CA THR A 153 -12.69 -4.27 -6.41
C THR A 153 -13.13 -3.47 -7.63
N ARG A 154 -13.82 -4.11 -8.58
CA ARG A 154 -14.38 -3.44 -9.76
C ARG A 154 -15.51 -2.49 -9.36
N LEU A 155 -16.37 -2.90 -8.42
CA LEU A 155 -17.39 -2.03 -7.84
C LEU A 155 -16.76 -0.86 -7.07
N LEU A 156 -15.69 -1.09 -6.30
CA LEU A 156 -14.98 -0.04 -5.58
C LEU A 156 -14.40 1.00 -6.56
N ALA A 157 -13.76 0.56 -7.64
CA ALA A 157 -13.28 1.45 -8.69
C ALA A 157 -14.43 2.23 -9.37
N ALA A 158 -15.56 1.57 -9.63
CA ALA A 158 -16.75 2.21 -10.20
C ALA A 158 -17.38 3.25 -9.24
N LEU A 159 -17.41 2.99 -7.93
CA LEU A 159 -17.85 3.92 -6.90
C LEU A 159 -16.97 5.17 -6.86
N ASN A 160 -15.65 5.01 -6.98
CA ASN A 160 -14.72 6.13 -7.08
C ASN A 160 -15.01 7.00 -8.31
N GLN A 161 -15.24 6.37 -9.47
CA GLN A 161 -15.63 7.07 -10.70
C GLN A 161 -16.98 7.77 -10.58
N ALA A 162 -17.91 7.21 -9.81
CA ALA A 162 -19.19 7.82 -9.48
C ALA A 162 -19.10 8.94 -8.42
N GLY A 163 -17.89 9.24 -7.91
CA GLY A 163 -17.62 10.35 -7.00
C GLY A 163 -17.65 9.99 -5.51
N ALA A 164 -17.77 8.72 -5.14
CA ALA A 164 -17.67 8.27 -3.76
C ALA A 164 -16.21 8.27 -3.26
N GLN A 165 -16.01 8.33 -1.94
CA GLN A 165 -14.68 8.11 -1.36
C GLN A 165 -14.42 6.62 -1.24
N THR A 166 -13.28 6.15 -1.74
CA THR A 166 -12.96 4.72 -1.76
C THR A 166 -11.55 4.46 -1.28
N LEU A 167 -11.40 3.49 -0.38
CA LEU A 167 -10.12 3.02 0.11
C LEU A 167 -9.83 1.63 -0.49
N ASP A 168 -9.06 1.64 -1.58
CA ASP A 168 -8.62 0.41 -2.28
C ASP A 168 -7.35 -0.15 -1.62
N LEU A 169 -7.55 -1.01 -0.62
CA LEU A 169 -6.45 -1.61 0.14
C LEU A 169 -5.62 -2.58 -0.70
N GLU A 170 -6.24 -3.26 -1.67
CA GLU A 170 -5.55 -4.19 -2.55
C GLU A 170 -4.60 -3.45 -3.51
N ALA A 171 -5.03 -2.31 -4.06
CA ALA A 171 -4.18 -1.45 -4.88
C ALA A 171 -3.03 -0.85 -4.07
N LEU A 172 -3.28 -0.41 -2.83
CA LEU A 172 -2.22 0.06 -1.93
C LEU A 172 -1.21 -1.04 -1.60
N ALA A 173 -1.66 -2.29 -1.50
CA ALA A 173 -0.83 -3.46 -1.26
C ALA A 173 -0.25 -4.08 -2.53
N ALA A 174 -0.64 -3.63 -3.72
CA ALA A 174 -0.36 -4.28 -5.01
C ALA A 174 -0.63 -5.81 -4.97
N HIS A 175 -1.72 -6.21 -4.32
CA HIS A 175 -2.06 -7.60 -4.08
C HIS A 175 -3.53 -7.76 -3.71
N ARG A 176 -4.19 -8.79 -4.24
CA ARG A 176 -5.58 -9.14 -3.89
C ARG A 176 -5.66 -9.86 -2.53
N GLY A 177 -6.77 -9.77 -1.82
CA GLY A 177 -6.98 -10.46 -0.53
C GLY A 177 -6.95 -12.00 -0.60
N SER A 178 -6.85 -12.59 -1.81
CA SER A 178 -6.89 -14.04 -2.05
C SER A 178 -5.50 -14.70 -2.05
N LEU A 179 -5.47 -16.03 -1.90
CA LEU A 179 -4.23 -16.83 -1.95
C LEU A 179 -3.50 -16.68 -3.30
N LEU A 180 -4.26 -16.56 -4.38
CA LEU A 180 -3.75 -16.38 -5.74
C LEU A 180 -3.65 -14.89 -6.12
N GLY A 181 -3.65 -14.00 -5.12
CA GLY A 181 -3.84 -12.56 -5.30
C GLY A 181 -2.62 -11.76 -5.75
N ALA A 182 -1.48 -12.39 -5.99
CA ALA A 182 -0.27 -11.69 -6.41
C ALA A 182 -0.45 -11.10 -7.82
N TRP A 183 -0.17 -9.81 -7.97
CA TRP A 183 -0.23 -9.15 -9.27
C TRP A 183 1.00 -9.55 -10.10
N ALA A 184 0.76 -10.02 -11.33
CA ALA A 184 1.83 -10.46 -12.23
C ALA A 184 2.86 -9.35 -12.47
N GLY A 185 4.13 -9.66 -12.19
CA GLY A 185 5.24 -8.75 -12.41
C GLY A 185 5.30 -7.54 -11.47
N VAL A 186 4.40 -7.42 -10.49
CA VAL A 186 4.37 -6.30 -9.55
C VAL A 186 4.74 -6.79 -8.14
N ALA A 187 5.83 -6.27 -7.59
CA ALA A 187 6.22 -6.56 -6.22
C ALA A 187 5.29 -5.86 -5.23
N GLN A 188 4.88 -6.57 -4.18
CA GLN A 188 4.23 -5.93 -3.03
C GLN A 188 5.14 -4.87 -2.42
N PRO A 189 4.57 -3.75 -1.93
CA PRO A 189 5.34 -2.78 -1.18
C PRO A 189 5.84 -3.37 0.13
N SER A 190 6.86 -2.74 0.72
CA SER A 190 7.18 -3.02 2.12
C SER A 190 6.02 -2.59 3.03
N GLN A 191 5.95 -3.15 4.25
CA GLN A 191 5.00 -2.65 5.26
C GLN A 191 5.17 -1.14 5.47
N LYS A 192 6.40 -0.62 5.40
CA LYS A 192 6.63 0.82 5.59
C LYS A 192 5.98 1.65 4.51
N ARG A 193 6.13 1.22 3.26
CA ARG A 193 5.56 1.89 2.10
C ARG A 193 4.05 1.80 2.09
N PHE A 194 3.48 0.65 2.40
CA PHE A 194 2.03 0.49 2.55
C PHE A 194 1.47 1.49 3.57
N ASP A 195 2.04 1.56 4.77
CA ASP A 195 1.58 2.48 5.81
C ASP A 195 1.66 3.95 5.38
N THR A 196 2.73 4.34 4.69
CA THR A 196 2.89 5.68 4.11
C THR A 196 1.77 5.97 3.10
N LEU A 197 1.53 5.06 2.14
CA LEU A 197 0.50 5.25 1.13
C LEU A 197 -0.91 5.27 1.73
N LEU A 198 -1.16 4.45 2.76
CA LEU A 198 -2.43 4.44 3.49
C LEU A 198 -2.69 5.76 4.20
N VAL A 199 -1.69 6.34 4.88
CA VAL A 199 -1.85 7.68 5.49
C VAL A 199 -2.13 8.74 4.43
N CYS A 200 -1.46 8.68 3.27
CA CYS A 200 -1.73 9.60 2.17
C CYS A 200 -3.17 9.49 1.66
N ALA A 201 -3.66 8.28 1.43
CA ALA A 201 -5.04 8.04 0.98
C ALA A 201 -6.05 8.57 2.01
N LEU A 202 -5.88 8.23 3.29
CA LEU A 202 -6.79 8.66 4.36
C LEU A 202 -6.82 10.18 4.53
N ARG A 203 -5.67 10.87 4.41
CA ARG A 203 -5.62 12.34 4.53
C ARG A 203 -6.33 13.07 3.39
N ALA A 204 -6.57 12.41 2.25
CA ALA A 204 -7.28 13.00 1.13
C ALA A 204 -8.81 12.93 1.28
N PHE A 205 -9.33 12.18 2.26
CA PHE A 205 -10.77 12.04 2.47
C PHE A 205 -11.36 13.17 3.32
N ASP A 206 -12.60 13.51 3.02
CA ASP A 206 -13.49 14.31 3.86
C ASP A 206 -14.10 13.41 4.95
N PRO A 207 -13.84 13.69 6.25
CA PRO A 207 -14.41 12.92 7.36
C PRO A 207 -15.94 12.95 7.46
N LYS A 208 -16.59 13.92 6.79
CA LYS A 208 -18.06 14.04 6.79
C LYS A 208 -18.74 13.08 5.81
N ARG A 209 -17.98 12.45 4.92
CA ARG A 209 -18.48 11.55 3.88
C ARG A 209 -18.07 10.11 4.19
N PRO A 210 -18.91 9.11 3.91
CA PRO A 210 -18.53 7.72 4.10
C PRO A 210 -17.38 7.33 3.15
N VAL A 211 -16.59 6.35 3.58
CA VAL A 211 -15.50 5.76 2.80
C VAL A 211 -15.86 4.30 2.50
N PHE A 212 -16.03 3.96 1.23
CA PHE A 212 -16.19 2.58 0.82
C PHE A 212 -14.84 1.87 0.90
N VAL A 213 -14.85 0.64 1.41
CA VAL A 213 -13.65 -0.18 1.55
C VAL A 213 -13.99 -1.63 1.25
N GLU A 214 -13.07 -2.36 0.64
CA GLU A 214 -13.22 -3.79 0.46
C GLU A 214 -13.07 -4.52 1.80
N ALA A 215 -13.93 -5.52 2.02
CA ALA A 215 -13.88 -6.37 3.20
C ALA A 215 -12.64 -7.27 3.18
N GLU A 216 -11.51 -6.72 3.61
CA GLU A 216 -10.25 -7.42 3.72
C GLU A 216 -10.04 -8.04 5.10
N SER A 217 -9.26 -9.12 5.11
CA SER A 217 -8.85 -9.74 6.36
C SER A 217 -7.79 -8.90 7.08
N ARG A 218 -7.28 -9.38 8.22
CA ARG A 218 -6.17 -8.74 8.94
C ARG A 218 -4.91 -8.53 8.07
N ARG A 219 -4.77 -9.28 6.98
CA ARG A 219 -3.60 -9.23 6.09
C ARG A 219 -4.01 -9.25 4.62
N ILE A 220 -3.20 -8.58 3.80
CA ILE A 220 -3.24 -8.65 2.34
C ILE A 220 -1.86 -9.11 1.88
N GLY A 221 -1.76 -10.39 1.52
CA GLY A 221 -0.47 -11.02 1.26
C GLY A 221 0.48 -10.90 2.46
N SER A 222 1.60 -10.18 2.28
CA SER A 222 2.59 -9.97 3.34
C SER A 222 2.23 -8.79 4.28
N ILE A 223 1.40 -7.86 3.82
CA ILE A 223 1.01 -6.65 4.52
C ILE A 223 0.05 -6.96 5.67
N ALA A 224 0.29 -6.34 6.82
CA ALA A 224 -0.64 -6.31 7.94
C ALA A 224 -1.40 -4.98 7.94
N LEU A 225 -2.72 -5.04 8.06
CA LEU A 225 -3.54 -3.83 8.19
C LEU A 225 -3.47 -3.27 9.63
N PRO A 226 -3.50 -1.93 9.80
CA PRO A 226 -3.55 -1.31 11.12
C PRO A 226 -4.80 -1.76 11.90
N LEU A 227 -4.63 -2.06 13.19
CA LEU A 227 -5.74 -2.49 14.05
C LEU A 227 -6.88 -1.46 14.10
N ALA A 228 -6.52 -0.18 14.22
CA ALA A 228 -7.48 0.92 14.23
C ALA A 228 -8.35 0.94 12.96
N LEU A 229 -7.77 0.63 11.80
CA LEU A 229 -8.53 0.53 10.55
C LEU A 229 -9.47 -0.68 10.60
N LEU A 230 -8.93 -1.88 10.88
CA LEU A 230 -9.69 -3.13 10.98
C LEU A 230 -10.90 -3.01 11.90
N GLU A 231 -10.69 -2.55 13.13
CA GLU A 231 -11.75 -2.40 14.13
C GLU A 231 -12.84 -1.45 13.64
N THR A 232 -12.48 -0.38 12.92
CA THR A 232 -13.45 0.61 12.47
C THR A 232 -14.31 0.10 11.32
N PHE A 233 -13.72 -0.49 10.26
CA PHE A 233 -14.54 -0.94 9.13
C PHE A 233 -15.29 -2.27 9.40
N HIS A 234 -14.82 -3.10 10.33
CA HIS A 234 -15.58 -4.26 10.82
C HIS A 234 -16.86 -3.87 11.59
N GLN A 235 -16.87 -2.69 12.22
CA GLN A 235 -18.05 -2.10 12.87
C GLN A 235 -18.90 -1.26 11.93
N GLY A 236 -18.37 -0.93 10.74
CA GLY A 236 -19.02 -0.09 9.74
C GLY A 236 -20.25 -0.73 9.11
N ALA A 237 -21.00 0.08 8.36
CA ALA A 237 -22.10 -0.41 7.55
C ALA A 237 -21.57 -1.38 6.49
N CYS A 238 -22.43 -2.30 6.04
CA CYS A 238 -22.06 -3.32 5.06
C CYS A 238 -22.94 -3.20 3.82
N VAL A 239 -22.34 -3.40 2.65
CA VAL A 239 -23.04 -3.66 1.39
C VAL A 239 -22.63 -5.04 0.92
N GLU A 240 -23.58 -5.96 0.88
CA GLU A 240 -23.36 -7.32 0.40
C GLU A 240 -23.50 -7.37 -1.12
N VAL A 241 -22.37 -7.63 -1.78
CA VAL A 241 -22.23 -7.74 -3.21
C VAL A 241 -22.53 -9.17 -3.64
N LEU A 242 -23.71 -9.34 -4.22
CA LEU A 242 -24.19 -10.60 -4.78
C LEU A 242 -23.90 -10.64 -6.28
N SER A 243 -23.30 -11.74 -6.73
CA SER A 243 -23.09 -12.02 -8.16
C SER A 243 -23.42 -13.48 -8.44
N SER A 244 -23.92 -13.76 -9.64
CA SER A 244 -24.22 -15.13 -10.05
C SER A 244 -22.95 -15.99 -10.07
N HIS A 245 -23.08 -17.31 -9.93
CA HIS A 245 -21.93 -18.21 -10.05
C HIS A 245 -21.26 -18.06 -11.42
N GLU A 246 -22.06 -17.95 -12.49
CA GLU A 246 -21.59 -17.75 -13.87
C GLU A 246 -20.79 -16.46 -14.02
N ASP A 247 -21.29 -15.34 -13.47
CA ASP A 247 -20.59 -14.05 -13.51
C ASP A 247 -19.25 -14.11 -12.77
N ARG A 248 -19.25 -14.76 -11.61
CA ARG A 248 -18.03 -14.92 -10.80
C ARG A 248 -17.01 -15.78 -11.53
N ALA A 249 -17.43 -16.91 -12.11
CA ALA A 249 -16.55 -17.77 -12.88
C ALA A 249 -15.97 -17.04 -14.10
N ALA A 250 -16.81 -16.34 -14.88
CA ALA A 250 -16.37 -15.53 -16.03
C ALA A 250 -15.41 -14.40 -15.61
N PHE A 251 -15.71 -13.73 -14.51
CA PHE A 251 -14.86 -12.67 -13.96
C PHE A 251 -13.49 -13.22 -13.55
N LEU A 252 -13.46 -14.34 -12.82
CA LEU A 252 -12.20 -14.97 -12.39
C LEU A 252 -11.38 -15.47 -13.59
N LEU A 253 -12.03 -16.04 -14.61
CA LEU A 253 -11.37 -16.48 -15.83
C LEU A 253 -10.63 -15.34 -16.53
N HIS A 254 -11.20 -14.13 -16.51
CA HIS A 254 -10.56 -12.94 -17.06
C HIS A 254 -9.47 -12.39 -16.13
N ASP A 255 -9.79 -12.14 -14.86
CA ASP A 255 -8.89 -11.46 -13.92
C ASP A 255 -7.66 -12.31 -13.55
N TYR A 256 -7.82 -13.63 -13.55
CA TYR A 256 -6.76 -14.60 -13.26
C TYR A 256 -6.22 -15.30 -14.52
N ALA A 257 -6.56 -14.82 -15.72
CA ALA A 257 -6.06 -15.39 -16.97
C ALA A 257 -4.53 -15.52 -16.99
N HIS A 258 -3.85 -14.50 -16.44
CA HIS A 258 -2.39 -14.42 -16.35
C HIS A 258 -1.75 -15.52 -15.50
N LEU A 259 -2.49 -16.15 -14.57
CA LEU A 259 -1.94 -17.25 -13.77
C LEU A 259 -1.65 -18.49 -14.61
N PHE A 260 -2.34 -18.65 -15.74
CA PHE A 260 -2.11 -19.76 -16.67
C PHE A 260 -0.95 -19.50 -17.64
N ASP A 261 -0.35 -18.30 -17.63
CA ASP A 261 0.83 -17.99 -18.43
C ASP A 261 2.10 -18.64 -17.84
N ASP A 262 2.07 -18.99 -16.54
CA ASP A 262 3.11 -19.76 -15.84
C ASP A 262 2.49 -20.91 -15.02
N PRO A 263 2.20 -22.06 -15.69
CA PRO A 263 1.57 -23.22 -15.04
C PRO A 263 2.35 -23.77 -13.84
N GLU A 264 3.69 -23.72 -13.87
CA GLU A 264 4.51 -24.24 -12.77
C GLU A 264 4.39 -23.38 -11.52
N SER A 265 4.39 -22.04 -11.68
CA SER A 265 4.13 -21.12 -10.57
C SER A 265 2.73 -21.32 -10.00
N LEU A 266 1.69 -21.47 -10.85
CA LEU A 266 0.33 -21.74 -10.40
C LEU A 266 0.23 -23.05 -9.62
N LYS A 267 0.82 -24.15 -10.13
CA LYS A 267 0.85 -25.44 -9.42
C LYS A 267 1.58 -25.34 -8.08
N ALA A 268 2.67 -24.58 -8.00
CA ALA A 268 3.39 -24.32 -6.76
C ALA A 268 2.56 -23.51 -5.75
N GLN A 269 1.70 -22.59 -6.21
CA GLN A 269 0.75 -21.88 -5.35
C GLN A 269 -0.36 -22.81 -4.84
N LEU A 270 -0.95 -23.62 -5.72
CA LEU A 270 -1.97 -24.62 -5.35
C LEU A 270 -1.40 -25.64 -4.34
N GLN A 271 -0.14 -26.04 -4.48
CA GLN A 271 0.54 -26.95 -3.55
C GLN A 271 0.53 -26.44 -2.10
N LYS A 272 0.59 -25.11 -1.90
CA LYS A 272 0.53 -24.49 -0.56
C LYS A 272 -0.82 -24.65 0.12
N MET A 273 -1.85 -25.10 -0.60
CA MET A 273 -3.18 -25.38 -0.05
C MET A 273 -3.27 -26.74 0.64
N ILE A 274 -2.23 -27.56 0.56
CA ILE A 274 -2.13 -28.80 1.34
C ILE A 274 -2.10 -28.44 2.83
N GLY A 275 -3.06 -28.96 3.57
CA GLY A 275 -3.34 -28.59 4.96
C GLY A 275 -4.68 -27.87 5.13
N LEU A 276 -5.15 -27.19 4.08
CA LEU A 276 -6.54 -26.73 3.97
C LEU A 276 -7.41 -27.73 3.20
N HIS A 277 -6.79 -28.48 2.27
CA HIS A 277 -7.44 -29.50 1.45
C HIS A 277 -6.66 -30.82 1.47
N SER A 278 -7.32 -31.90 1.04
CA SER A 278 -6.67 -33.20 0.82
C SER A 278 -5.66 -33.12 -0.33
N ARG A 279 -4.62 -33.94 -0.27
CA ARG A 279 -3.61 -34.02 -1.34
C ARG A 279 -4.23 -34.38 -2.68
N GLU A 280 -5.16 -35.33 -2.69
CA GLU A 280 -5.89 -35.75 -3.90
C GLU A 280 -6.60 -34.57 -4.59
N ARG A 281 -7.28 -33.71 -3.84
CA ARG A 281 -7.95 -32.53 -4.41
C ARG A 281 -6.96 -31.55 -5.03
N VAL A 282 -5.87 -31.26 -4.31
CA VAL A 282 -4.83 -30.36 -4.81
C VAL A 282 -4.18 -30.92 -6.08
N THR A 283 -3.93 -32.23 -6.12
CA THR A 283 -3.44 -32.91 -7.33
C THR A 283 -4.45 -32.85 -8.47
N GLY A 284 -5.75 -33.00 -8.19
CA GLY A 284 -6.81 -32.78 -9.19
C GLY A 284 -6.80 -31.37 -9.77
N TRP A 285 -6.62 -30.34 -8.93
CA TRP A 285 -6.48 -28.96 -9.40
C TRP A 285 -5.22 -28.75 -10.25
N GLN A 286 -4.10 -29.38 -9.89
CA GLN A 286 -2.87 -29.33 -10.70
C GLN A 286 -3.07 -29.99 -12.07
N HIS A 287 -3.83 -31.09 -12.14
CA HIS A 287 -4.19 -31.73 -13.40
C HIS A 287 -5.02 -30.81 -14.30
N LEU A 288 -6.01 -30.10 -13.72
CA LEU A 288 -6.78 -29.10 -14.48
C LEU A 288 -5.90 -27.97 -15.03
N VAL A 289 -4.81 -27.61 -14.33
CA VAL A 289 -3.82 -26.66 -14.87
C VAL A 289 -3.09 -27.26 -16.08
N ASP A 290 -2.65 -28.51 -15.99
CA ASP A 290 -1.94 -29.21 -17.08
C ASP A 290 -2.82 -29.40 -18.32
N GLU A 291 -4.14 -29.61 -18.13
CA GLU A 291 -5.13 -29.74 -19.22
C GLU A 291 -5.67 -28.39 -19.73
N ASN A 292 -5.20 -27.26 -19.18
CA ASN A 292 -5.73 -25.93 -19.46
C ASN A 292 -7.25 -25.81 -19.20
N GLY A 293 -7.76 -26.58 -18.23
CA GLY A 293 -9.14 -26.61 -17.74
C GLY A 293 -9.49 -25.40 -16.87
N ARG A 294 -9.33 -24.19 -17.42
CA ARG A 294 -9.44 -22.93 -16.65
C ARG A 294 -10.80 -22.76 -15.95
N ALA A 295 -11.88 -23.05 -16.67
CA ALA A 295 -13.24 -22.84 -16.19
C ALA A 295 -13.59 -23.81 -15.06
N GLU A 296 -13.20 -25.07 -15.22
CA GLU A 296 -13.41 -26.13 -14.23
C GLU A 296 -12.60 -25.84 -12.96
N LEU A 297 -11.34 -25.42 -13.10
CA LEU A 297 -10.52 -25.03 -11.95
C LEU A 297 -11.13 -23.82 -11.21
N ALA A 298 -11.61 -22.81 -11.94
CA ALA A 298 -12.24 -21.64 -11.33
C ALA A 298 -13.50 -22.02 -10.53
N GLY A 299 -14.36 -22.87 -11.10
CA GLY A 299 -15.56 -23.40 -10.43
C GLY A 299 -15.20 -24.19 -9.16
N GLU A 300 -14.26 -25.12 -9.26
CA GLU A 300 -13.79 -25.91 -8.12
C GLU A 300 -13.19 -25.06 -7.00
N LEU A 301 -12.37 -24.05 -7.34
CA LEU A 301 -11.81 -23.14 -6.34
C LEU A 301 -12.87 -22.27 -5.68
N ILE A 302 -13.87 -21.78 -6.43
CA ILE A 302 -15.02 -21.05 -5.88
C ILE A 302 -15.74 -21.93 -4.85
N GLU A 303 -16.20 -23.10 -5.27
CA GLU A 303 -17.11 -23.94 -4.47
C GLU A 303 -16.41 -24.59 -3.28
N ARG A 304 -15.18 -25.08 -3.49
CA ARG A 304 -14.50 -25.91 -2.49
C ARG A 304 -13.60 -25.10 -1.58
N HIS A 305 -13.06 -23.97 -2.03
CA HIS A 305 -12.10 -23.19 -1.26
C HIS A 305 -12.63 -21.83 -0.82
N TYR A 306 -13.03 -20.97 -1.77
CA TYR A 306 -13.33 -19.58 -1.48
C TYR A 306 -14.66 -19.40 -0.75
N ASP A 307 -15.74 -20.05 -1.20
CA ASP A 307 -17.06 -19.87 -0.58
C ASP A 307 -17.11 -20.42 0.87
N PRO A 308 -16.56 -21.61 1.17
CA PRO A 308 -16.47 -22.10 2.56
C PRO A 308 -15.54 -21.25 3.45
N ALA A 309 -14.51 -20.62 2.89
CA ALA A 309 -13.64 -19.71 3.64
C ALA A 309 -14.34 -18.38 3.91
N TYR A 310 -15.07 -17.83 2.92
CA TYR A 310 -15.87 -16.62 3.06
C TYR A 310 -16.95 -16.81 4.13
N ALA A 311 -17.77 -17.87 4.04
CA ALA A 311 -18.85 -18.12 5.00
C ALA A 311 -18.35 -18.23 6.46
N ARG A 312 -17.14 -18.76 6.68
CA ARG A 312 -16.54 -18.83 8.03
C ARG A 312 -16.05 -17.46 8.51
N SER A 313 -15.50 -16.63 7.63
CA SER A 313 -14.79 -15.40 8.00
C SER A 313 -15.69 -14.16 8.03
N SER A 314 -16.59 -13.98 7.07
CA SER A 314 -17.40 -12.75 6.96
C SER A 314 -18.35 -12.58 8.14
N HIS A 315 -19.05 -13.64 8.53
CA HIS A 315 -19.97 -13.65 9.67
C HIS A 315 -19.29 -13.44 11.04
N GLN A 316 -17.98 -13.68 11.14
CA GLN A 316 -17.24 -13.52 12.39
C GLN A 316 -16.74 -12.10 12.62
N HIS A 317 -16.47 -11.35 11.54
CA HIS A 317 -15.79 -10.06 11.65
C HIS A 317 -16.73 -8.86 11.47
N PHE A 318 -17.75 -8.96 10.61
CA PHE A 318 -18.60 -7.82 10.28
C PHE A 318 -19.88 -7.78 11.10
N VAL A 319 -19.96 -6.80 12.03
CA VAL A 319 -21.06 -6.68 12.99
C VAL A 319 -22.38 -6.33 12.30
N GLN A 320 -22.35 -5.49 11.27
CA GLN A 320 -23.54 -5.02 10.55
C GLN A 320 -23.92 -5.90 9.35
N LEU A 321 -23.22 -7.01 9.08
CA LEU A 321 -23.52 -7.90 7.95
C LEU A 321 -24.99 -8.38 7.93
N PRO A 322 -25.63 -8.75 9.05
CA PRO A 322 -27.05 -9.16 9.03
C PRO A 322 -28.03 -8.05 8.61
N ARG A 323 -27.58 -6.79 8.55
CA ARG A 323 -28.35 -5.62 8.13
C ARG A 323 -27.81 -5.01 6.83
N ALA A 324 -26.92 -5.73 6.14
CA ALA A 324 -26.29 -5.23 4.94
C ALA A 324 -27.32 -4.94 3.84
N LEU A 325 -27.13 -3.82 3.14
CA LEU A 325 -27.83 -3.60 1.88
C LEU A 325 -27.31 -4.61 0.87
N GLN A 326 -28.20 -5.39 0.27
CA GLN A 326 -27.82 -6.35 -0.77
C GLN A 326 -27.91 -5.68 -2.13
N ILE A 327 -26.86 -5.83 -2.93
CA ILE A 327 -26.83 -5.40 -4.33
C ILE A 327 -26.46 -6.58 -5.22
N HIS A 328 -27.23 -6.76 -6.29
CA HIS A 328 -26.83 -7.61 -7.40
C HIS A 328 -25.89 -6.83 -8.30
N PHE A 329 -24.61 -7.21 -8.30
CA PHE A 329 -23.58 -6.61 -9.13
C PHE A 329 -23.15 -7.57 -10.23
N ARG A 330 -23.16 -7.07 -11.47
CA ARG A 330 -22.71 -7.80 -12.66
C ARG A 330 -21.35 -7.26 -13.07
N PRO A 331 -20.24 -7.87 -12.62
CA PRO A 331 -18.91 -7.30 -12.80
C PRO A 331 -18.41 -7.34 -14.24
N ASN A 332 -19.02 -8.17 -15.10
CA ASN A 332 -18.61 -8.35 -16.49
C ASN A 332 -19.29 -7.35 -17.44
N ASP A 333 -20.33 -6.66 -16.97
CA ASP A 333 -21.09 -5.71 -17.79
C ASP A 333 -20.33 -4.40 -18.00
N ALA A 334 -20.64 -3.69 -19.07
CA ALA A 334 -20.02 -2.39 -19.35
C ALA A 334 -20.57 -1.25 -18.47
N ASP A 335 -21.73 -1.45 -17.82
CA ASP A 335 -22.47 -0.43 -17.07
C ASP A 335 -22.13 -0.39 -15.57
N VAL A 336 -20.96 -0.90 -15.15
CA VAL A 336 -20.55 -0.98 -13.73
C VAL A 336 -20.61 0.35 -12.98
N VAL A 337 -20.37 1.48 -13.66
CA VAL A 337 -20.48 2.83 -13.07
C VAL A 337 -21.94 3.22 -12.83
N GLU A 338 -22.85 2.83 -13.70
CA GLU A 338 -24.29 3.06 -13.51
C GLU A 338 -24.84 2.18 -12.39
N GLN A 339 -24.38 0.92 -12.29
CA GLN A 339 -24.67 0.05 -11.15
C GLN A 339 -24.18 0.67 -9.82
N ALA A 340 -22.99 1.29 -9.81
CA ALA A 340 -22.46 2.00 -8.65
C ALA A 340 -23.27 3.26 -8.29
N LYS A 341 -23.72 4.05 -9.28
CA LYS A 341 -24.62 5.20 -9.04
C LYS A 341 -25.96 4.75 -8.46
N ALA A 342 -26.52 3.64 -8.94
CA ALA A 342 -27.75 3.07 -8.39
C ALA A 342 -27.57 2.66 -6.92
N LEU A 343 -26.43 2.09 -6.56
CA LEU A 343 -26.08 1.80 -5.16
C LEU A 343 -26.05 3.06 -4.30
N LEU A 344 -25.38 4.12 -4.77
CA LEU A 344 -25.32 5.39 -4.05
C LEU A 344 -26.72 5.98 -3.83
N ALA A 345 -27.57 5.99 -4.86
CA ALA A 345 -28.95 6.46 -4.74
C ALA A 345 -29.78 5.62 -3.75
N GLN A 346 -29.56 4.31 -3.68
CA GLN A 346 -30.21 3.46 -2.67
C GLN A 346 -29.71 3.76 -1.25
N LEU A 347 -28.42 4.02 -1.08
CA LEU A 347 -27.82 4.37 0.21
C LEU A 347 -28.28 5.74 0.72
N ASP A 348 -28.53 6.70 -0.16
CA ASP A 348 -29.09 8.01 0.22
C ASP A 348 -30.55 7.88 0.69
N ASN A 349 -31.31 6.94 0.10
CA ASN A 349 -32.71 6.69 0.44
C ASN A 349 -32.89 5.79 1.66
N SER A 350 -31.89 4.96 1.98
CA SER A 350 -31.89 4.12 3.17
C SER A 350 -31.18 4.87 4.30
N ALA A 351 -31.66 4.76 5.54
CA ALA A 351 -31.10 5.47 6.69
C ALA A 351 -29.62 5.11 7.04
N LEU A 352 -28.95 4.33 6.19
CA LEU A 352 -27.54 3.96 6.25
C LEU A 352 -26.60 5.15 6.01
N ALA A 353 -27.08 6.24 5.39
CA ALA A 353 -26.28 7.46 5.20
C ALA A 353 -26.11 8.34 6.45
N VAL A 354 -26.87 8.11 7.54
CA VAL A 354 -26.99 9.06 8.67
C VAL A 354 -26.70 8.44 10.05
N VAL A 355 -25.93 7.35 10.16
CA VAL A 355 -25.43 6.88 11.47
C VAL A 355 -23.94 7.09 11.60
#